data_AF-A0A7C4VRV2-F1
#
_entry.id   AF-A0A7C4VRV2-F1
#
_cell.length_a   1.000
_cell.length_b   1.000
_cell.length_c   1.000
_cell.angle_alpha   90.00
_cell.angle_beta   90.00
_cell.angle_gamma   90.00
#
_symmetry.space_group_name_H-M   'P 1'
#
loop_
_entity.id
_entity.type
_entity.pdbx_description
1 polymer ?
#
loop_
_entity_poly.entity_id
_entity_poly.type
_entity_poly.pdbx_seq_one_letter_code
_entity_poly.pdbx_strand_id
1 'polypeptide(L)'
;MPLWPPLRPPHPPEVPGEGQGEGEVLIVDSAGRRRVATAAAARELEGLRSELARFFPAGLGLGGIAWINWVDGVRIGFENGEVAHVRPSGNADELRVYTVADTPERAEALAAWGVAEPDGWLRRLERGA
;
A
#
# COMPACT_ATOMS: atom_id res chain seq x y z
N MET A 1 33.35 -7.38 10.70
CA MET A 1 32.07 -7.09 10.02
C MET A 1 31.08 -6.64 11.09
N PRO A 2 30.50 -5.44 11.05
CA PRO A 2 29.60 -5.04 12.11
C PRO A 2 28.25 -5.74 11.91
N LEU A 3 27.86 -6.55 12.90
CA LEU A 3 26.51 -7.08 13.04
C LEU A 3 25.58 -5.92 13.37
N TRP A 4 24.69 -5.56 12.45
CA TRP A 4 23.60 -4.63 12.72
C TRP A 4 22.64 -5.29 13.73
N PRO A 5 22.20 -4.60 14.81
CA PRO A 5 21.24 -5.17 15.73
C PRO A 5 19.90 -5.40 15.01
N PRO A 6 19.13 -6.46 15.33
CA PRO A 6 17.86 -6.71 14.67
C PRO A 6 16.96 -5.48 14.84
N LEU A 7 16.56 -4.89 13.72
CA LEU A 7 15.50 -3.88 13.71
C LEU A 7 14.24 -4.59 14.21
N ARG A 8 13.81 -4.29 15.43
CA ARG A 8 12.41 -4.55 15.78
C ARG A 8 11.59 -3.72 14.80
N PRO A 9 10.70 -4.32 13.99
CA PRO A 9 9.77 -3.51 13.22
C PRO A 9 9.06 -2.58 14.22
N PRO A 10 8.92 -1.28 13.91
CA PRO A 10 8.07 -0.43 14.74
C PRO A 10 6.72 -1.12 14.81
N HIS A 11 6.22 -1.31 16.03
CA HIS A 11 4.85 -1.74 16.24
C HIS A 11 3.97 -0.85 15.34
N PRO A 12 3.11 -1.41 14.48
CA PRO A 12 2.16 -0.57 13.76
C PRO A 12 1.44 0.26 14.82
N PRO A 13 1.29 1.58 14.60
CA PRO A 13 0.55 2.41 15.55
C PRO A 13 -0.78 1.71 15.80
N GLU A 14 -1.14 1.54 17.07
CA GLU A 14 -2.46 1.02 17.45
C GLU A 14 -3.50 1.87 16.72
N VAL A 15 -4.10 1.29 15.69
CA VAL A 15 -5.26 1.87 15.01
C VAL A 15 -6.40 1.73 16.01
N PRO A 16 -6.99 2.85 16.49
CA PRO A 16 -8.18 2.77 17.31
C PRO A 16 -9.25 2.01 16.52
N GLY A 17 -9.77 0.93 17.10
CA GLY A 17 -10.70 0.03 16.45
C GLY A 17 -11.92 0.76 15.88
N GLU A 18 -12.27 0.42 14.64
CA GLU A 18 -13.46 0.94 13.96
C GLU A 18 -14.69 0.13 14.35
N GLY A 19 -15.66 0.83 14.95
CA GLY A 19 -17.06 0.43 14.86
C GLY A 19 -17.54 0.63 13.43
N GLN A 20 -18.29 -0.34 12.93
CA GLN A 20 -18.94 -0.30 11.61
C GLN A 20 -19.88 0.90 11.51
N GLY A 21 -19.57 1.83 10.62
CA GLY A 21 -20.42 2.92 10.16
C GLY A 21 -19.86 3.42 8.83
N GLU A 22 -20.71 3.79 7.87
CA GLU A 22 -20.31 4.30 6.55
C GLU A 22 -19.20 5.37 6.70
N GLY A 23 -17.96 4.95 6.45
CA GLY A 23 -16.77 5.62 6.99
C GLY A 23 -16.48 6.93 6.27
N GLU A 24 -16.29 8.00 7.04
CA GLU A 24 -15.79 9.27 6.54
C GLU A 24 -14.41 9.06 5.88
N VAL A 25 -14.28 9.38 4.59
CA VAL A 25 -12.98 9.32 3.90
C VAL A 25 -12.11 10.49 4.38
N LEU A 26 -11.02 10.17 5.07
CA LEU A 26 -10.04 11.14 5.55
C LEU A 26 -8.96 11.39 4.50
N ILE A 27 -8.77 12.66 4.14
CA ILE A 27 -7.68 13.13 3.28
C ILE A 27 -6.64 13.82 4.15
N VAL A 28 -5.39 13.38 4.04
CA VAL A 28 -4.24 14.01 4.70
C VAL A 28 -3.37 14.64 3.64
N ASP A 29 -3.08 15.94 3.76
CA ASP A 29 -2.18 16.61 2.83
C ASP A 29 -0.70 16.41 3.20
N SER A 30 0.20 16.91 2.35
CA SER A 30 1.65 16.79 2.56
C SER A 30 2.16 17.52 3.81
N ALA A 31 1.39 18.45 4.37
CA ALA A 31 1.70 19.12 5.64
C ALA A 31 1.11 18.36 6.85
N GLY A 32 0.50 17.19 6.63
CA GLY A 32 -0.12 16.37 7.68
C GLY A 32 -1.50 16.87 8.12
N ARG A 33 -2.09 17.86 7.44
CA ARG A 33 -3.40 18.40 7.80
C ARG A 33 -4.47 17.43 7.34
N ARG A 34 -5.38 17.09 8.25
CA ARG A 34 -6.49 16.16 8.02
C ARG A 34 -7.76 16.90 7.67
N ARG A 35 -8.51 16.40 6.69
CA ARG A 35 -9.85 16.88 6.34
C ARG A 35 -10.74 15.71 5.94
N VAL A 36 -12.02 15.80 6.25
CA VAL A 36 -13.03 14.87 5.75
C VAL A 36 -13.33 15.22 4.30
N ALA A 37 -13.36 14.21 3.44
CA ALA A 37 -13.73 14.38 2.04
C ALA A 37 -15.21 14.77 1.93
N THR A 38 -15.55 15.58 0.92
CA THR A 38 -16.96 15.77 0.56
C THR A 38 -17.54 14.44 0.07
N ALA A 39 -18.86 14.26 0.14
CA ALA A 39 -19.50 13.02 -0.33
C ALA A 39 -19.19 12.70 -1.82
N ALA A 40 -19.01 13.72 -2.66
CA ALA A 40 -18.59 13.53 -4.04
C ALA A 40 -17.15 13.00 -4.13
N ALA A 41 -16.20 13.64 -3.43
CA ALA A 41 -14.80 13.20 -3.40
C ALA A 41 -14.63 11.83 -2.74
N ALA A 42 -15.40 11.53 -1.68
CA ALA A 42 -15.39 10.22 -1.02
C ALA A 42 -15.79 9.10 -1.99
N ARG A 43 -16.86 9.30 -2.78
CA ARG A 43 -17.30 8.32 -3.80
C ARG A 43 -16.25 8.10 -4.88
N GLU A 44 -15.60 9.17 -5.34
CA GLU A 44 -14.54 9.09 -6.33
C GLU A 44 -13.32 8.32 -5.80
N LEU A 45 -12.86 8.67 -4.60
CA LEU A 45 -11.73 8.00 -3.94
C LEU A 45 -12.02 6.52 -3.65
N GLU A 46 -13.25 6.19 -3.27
CA GLU A 46 -13.66 4.80 -3.06
C GLU A 46 -13.70 4.01 -4.38
N GLY A 47 -14.12 4.66 -5.47
CA GLY A 47 -14.02 4.09 -6.82
C GLY A 47 -12.57 3.78 -7.20
N LEU A 48 -11.66 4.74 -7.00
CA LEU A 48 -10.22 4.55 -7.25
C LEU A 48 -9.60 3.46 -6.36
N ARG A 49 -9.99 3.41 -5.08
CA ARG A 49 -9.57 2.34 -4.15
C ARG A 49 -10.02 0.97 -4.65
N SER A 50 -11.27 0.87 -5.10
CA SER A 50 -11.85 -0.36 -5.64
C SER A 50 -11.16 -0.80 -6.94
N GLU A 51 -10.83 0.15 -7.82
CA GLU A 51 -10.08 -0.13 -9.05
C GLU A 51 -8.66 -0.61 -8.73
N LEU A 52 -7.96 0.09 -7.83
CA LEU A 52 -6.60 -0.28 -7.41
C LEU A 52 -6.56 -1.67 -6.75
N ALA A 53 -7.58 -2.02 -5.97
CA ALA A 53 -7.66 -3.34 -5.31
C ALA A 53 -7.65 -4.50 -6.32
N ARG A 54 -8.12 -4.31 -7.56
CA ARG A 54 -8.16 -5.35 -8.59
C ARG A 54 -6.77 -5.85 -9.02
N PHE A 55 -5.73 -5.04 -8.81
CA PHE A 55 -4.36 -5.41 -9.14
C PHE A 55 -3.73 -6.35 -8.11
N PHE A 56 -4.37 -6.54 -6.95
CA PHE A 56 -3.92 -7.41 -5.86
C PHE A 56 -4.85 -8.61 -5.73
N PRO A 57 -4.45 -9.81 -6.19
CA PRO A 57 -5.28 -11.00 -6.08
C PRO A 57 -5.59 -11.36 -4.62
N ALA A 58 -6.84 -11.74 -4.37
CA ALA A 58 -7.31 -12.17 -3.06
C ALA A 58 -6.47 -13.32 -2.46
N GLY A 59 -5.87 -14.17 -3.31
CA GLY A 59 -4.99 -15.26 -2.90
C GLY A 59 -3.70 -14.82 -2.20
N LEU A 60 -3.36 -13.53 -2.22
CA LEU A 60 -2.21 -13.02 -1.46
C LEU A 60 -2.49 -12.86 0.03
N GLY A 61 -3.76 -12.85 0.46
CA GLY A 61 -4.10 -12.67 1.88
C GLY A 61 -3.82 -11.27 2.43
N LEU A 62 -3.83 -10.25 1.57
CA LEU A 62 -3.60 -8.84 1.93
C LEU A 62 -4.79 -8.21 2.69
N GLY A 63 -6.01 -8.68 2.40
CA GLY A 63 -7.23 -7.98 2.83
C GLY A 63 -7.56 -6.77 1.95
N GLY A 64 -8.44 -5.90 2.42
CA GLY A 64 -8.79 -4.66 1.72
C GLY A 64 -7.66 -3.62 1.76
N ILE A 65 -7.73 -2.62 0.88
CA ILE A 65 -6.85 -1.44 0.97
C ILE A 65 -7.36 -0.55 2.10
N ALA A 66 -6.54 -0.38 3.14
CA ALA A 66 -6.85 0.44 4.30
C ALA A 66 -6.49 1.92 4.08
N TRP A 67 -5.38 2.19 3.38
CA TRP A 67 -4.96 3.56 3.05
C TRP A 67 -4.06 3.60 1.82
N ILE A 68 -4.01 4.78 1.18
CA ILE A 68 -3.14 5.07 0.04
C ILE A 68 -2.39 6.37 0.31
N ASN A 69 -1.09 6.38 0.03
CA ASN A 69 -0.25 7.57 0.08
C ASN A 69 0.46 7.72 -1.27
N TRP A 70 0.28 8.88 -1.91
CA TRP A 70 0.85 9.18 -3.23
C TRP A 70 1.91 10.30 -3.25
N VAL A 71 2.49 10.65 -2.09
CA VAL A 71 3.46 11.75 -1.97
C VAL A 71 4.79 11.42 -2.64
N ASP A 72 5.21 10.15 -2.62
CA ASP A 72 6.46 9.66 -3.22
C ASP A 72 6.19 8.31 -3.91
N GLY A 73 5.70 8.34 -5.14
CA GLY A 73 5.14 7.15 -5.79
C GLY A 73 3.82 6.73 -5.15
N VAL A 74 3.37 5.49 -5.36
CA VAL A 74 2.11 4.95 -4.83
C VAL A 74 2.40 3.92 -3.76
N ARG A 75 2.07 4.25 -2.51
CA ARG A 75 2.20 3.38 -1.33
C ARG A 75 0.82 2.99 -0.82
N ILE A 76 0.60 1.70 -0.69
CA ILE A 76 -0.70 1.09 -0.39
C ILE A 76 -0.52 0.28 0.89
N GLY A 77 -1.30 0.60 1.92
CA GLY A 77 -1.39 -0.21 3.13
C GLY A 77 -2.67 -1.03 3.12
N PHE A 78 -2.54 -2.29 3.51
CA PHE A 78 -3.64 -3.24 3.55
C PHE A 78 -4.14 -3.48 4.98
N GLU A 79 -5.36 -3.99 5.09
CA GLU A 79 -6.01 -4.30 6.38
C GLU A 79 -5.22 -5.29 7.25
N ASN A 80 -4.43 -6.17 6.63
CA ASN A 80 -3.55 -7.09 7.34
C ASN A 80 -2.25 -6.44 7.86
N GLY A 81 -2.05 -5.13 7.65
CA GLY A 81 -0.87 -4.39 8.07
C GLY A 81 0.29 -4.42 7.07
N GLU A 82 0.21 -5.22 6.01
CA GLU A 82 1.24 -5.28 4.96
C GLU A 82 1.18 -4.04 4.07
N VAL A 83 2.31 -3.76 3.40
CA VAL A 83 2.46 -2.58 2.53
C VAL A 83 3.06 -2.99 1.19
N ALA A 84 2.52 -2.43 0.11
CA ALA A 84 3.15 -2.43 -1.22
C ALA A 84 3.43 -0.99 -1.65
N HIS A 85 4.63 -0.73 -2.16
CA HIS A 85 5.05 0.61 -2.58
C HIS A 85 5.77 0.53 -3.91
N VAL A 86 5.27 1.28 -4.90
CA VAL A 86 5.96 1.51 -6.17
C VAL A 86 6.33 2.98 -6.30
N ARG A 87 7.54 3.27 -6.74
CA ARG A 87 7.94 4.64 -7.09
C ARG A 87 8.94 4.66 -8.25
N PRO A 88 8.95 5.72 -9.08
CA PRO A 88 10.05 5.95 -10.00
C PRO A 88 11.36 6.19 -9.23
N SER A 89 12.47 5.73 -9.80
CA SER A 89 13.80 6.10 -9.35
C SER A 89 14.08 7.55 -9.73
N GLY A 90 14.56 8.36 -8.78
CA GLY A 90 15.03 9.72 -9.08
C GLY A 90 16.41 9.77 -9.76
N ASN A 91 17.08 8.63 -9.94
CA ASN A 91 18.48 8.54 -10.35
C ASN A 91 18.71 7.83 -11.69
N ALA A 92 17.73 7.10 -12.20
CA ALA A 92 17.82 6.27 -13.40
C ALA A 92 16.42 5.94 -13.94
N ASP A 93 16.34 5.45 -15.18
CA ASP A 93 15.11 4.91 -15.78
C ASP A 93 14.76 3.55 -15.17
N GLU A 94 14.35 3.56 -13.91
CA GLU A 94 14.04 2.36 -13.12
C GLU A 94 12.81 2.60 -12.25
N LEU A 95 12.04 1.53 -12.01
CA LEU A 95 11.01 1.48 -10.98
C LEU A 95 11.55 0.79 -9.73
N ARG A 96 11.18 1.29 -8.56
CA ARG A 96 11.51 0.69 -7.27
C ARG A 96 10.24 0.10 -6.65
N VAL A 97 10.38 -1.11 -6.13
CA VAL A 97 9.35 -1.82 -5.40
C VAL A 97 9.82 -2.05 -3.97
N TYR A 98 8.99 -1.67 -3.01
CA TYR A 98 9.19 -1.98 -1.59
C TYR A 98 7.97 -2.67 -1.03
N THR A 99 8.21 -3.59 -0.10
CA THR A 99 7.16 -4.32 0.62
C THR A 99 7.50 -4.34 2.10
N VAL A 100 6.45 -4.35 2.93
CA VAL A 100 6.58 -4.50 4.39
C VAL A 100 5.61 -5.56 4.84
N ALA A 101 6.09 -6.46 5.69
CA ALA A 101 5.30 -7.48 6.35
C ALA A 101 5.93 -7.80 7.72
N ASP A 102 5.23 -8.60 8.53
CA ASP A 102 5.67 -8.96 9.88
C ASP A 102 6.93 -9.84 9.91
N THR A 103 7.23 -10.55 8.82
CA THR A 103 8.45 -11.35 8.69
C THR A 103 9.25 -11.00 7.42
N PRO A 104 10.58 -11.15 7.46
CA PRO A 104 11.44 -10.96 6.28
C PRO A 104 11.01 -11.84 5.10
N GLU A 105 10.73 -13.12 5.34
CA GLU A 105 10.36 -14.09 4.29
C GLU A 105 9.07 -13.67 3.60
N ARG A 106 8.11 -13.12 4.36
CA ARG A 106 6.85 -12.64 3.81
C ARG A 106 7.05 -11.35 3.02
N ALA A 107 7.86 -10.43 3.51
CA ALA A 107 8.20 -9.20 2.78
C ALA A 107 8.91 -9.53 1.45
N GLU A 108 9.87 -10.45 1.48
CA GLU A 108 10.57 -10.95 0.29
C GLU A 108 9.61 -11.63 -0.70
N ALA A 109 8.71 -12.49 -0.21
CA ALA A 109 7.71 -13.13 -1.05
C ALA A 109 6.80 -12.11 -1.74
N LEU A 110 6.36 -11.06 -1.04
CA LEU A 110 5.57 -9.98 -1.62
C LEU A 110 6.36 -9.16 -2.64
N ALA A 111 7.64 -8.90 -2.39
CA ALA A 111 8.50 -8.16 -3.33
C ALA A 111 8.71 -8.97 -4.61
N ALA A 112 9.01 -10.27 -4.47
CA ALA A 112 9.15 -11.21 -5.58
C ALA A 112 7.86 -11.28 -6.39
N TRP A 113 6.71 -11.36 -5.71
CA TRP A 113 5.41 -11.38 -6.39
C TRP A 113 5.11 -10.07 -7.11
N GLY A 114 5.56 -8.93 -6.57
CA GLY A 114 5.33 -7.63 -7.21
C GLY A 114 5.98 -7.46 -8.57
N VAL A 115 7.17 -8.04 -8.74
CA VAL A 115 7.93 -7.99 -10.00
C VAL A 115 7.79 -9.26 -10.84
N ALA A 116 6.99 -10.23 -10.39
CA ALA A 116 6.86 -11.52 -11.06
C ALA A 116 6.24 -11.40 -12.45
N GLU A 117 6.69 -12.26 -13.37
CA GLU A 117 6.11 -12.42 -14.70
C GLU A 117 5.23 -13.67 -14.76
N PRO A 118 4.15 -13.67 -15.56
CA PRO A 118 3.59 -12.51 -16.29
C PRO A 118 2.61 -11.67 -15.43
N ASP A 119 2.37 -12.09 -14.19
CA ASP A 119 1.16 -11.75 -13.44
C ASP A 119 1.41 -11.00 -12.12
N GLY A 120 2.64 -10.54 -11.85
CA GLY A 120 2.92 -9.71 -10.69
C GLY A 120 2.14 -8.39 -10.71
N TRP A 121 1.90 -7.78 -9.55
CA TRP A 121 1.05 -6.58 -9.49
C TRP A 121 1.59 -5.43 -10.34
N LEU A 122 2.91 -5.30 -10.57
CA LEU A 122 3.43 -4.30 -11.50
C LEU A 122 2.98 -4.54 -12.94
N ARG A 123 2.96 -5.80 -13.40
CA ARG A 123 2.51 -6.14 -14.75
C ARG A 123 1.02 -5.96 -14.91
N ARG A 124 0.26 -6.28 -13.87
CA ARG A 124 -1.19 -6.00 -13.84
C ARG A 124 -1.46 -4.50 -13.92
N LEU A 125 -0.70 -3.68 -13.18
CA LEU A 125 -0.79 -2.22 -13.23
C LEU A 125 -0.41 -1.67 -14.61
N GLU A 126 0.69 -2.14 -15.20
CA GLU A 126 1.14 -1.74 -16.54
C GLU A 126 0.06 -2.00 -17.61
N ARG A 127 -0.63 -3.14 -17.50
CA ARG A 127 -1.64 -3.56 -18.47
C ARG A 127 -3.00 -2.88 -18.27
N GLY A 128 -3.21 -2.19 -17.15
CA GLY A 128 -4.49 -1.55 -16.84
C GLY A 128 -5.64 -2.54 -16.59
N ALA A 129 -5.31 -3.77 -16.17
CA ALA A 129 -6.12 -4.99 -16.16
C ALA A 129 -6.18 -5.71 -17.51
#